data_AF-M1R0Q4-F1
#
_entry.id   AF-M1R0Q4-F1
#
_cell.length_a   1.000
_cell.length_b   1.000
_cell.length_c   1.000
_cell.angle_alpha   90.00
_cell.angle_beta   90.00
_cell.angle_gamma   90.00
#
_symmetry.space_group_name_H-M   'P 1'
#
loop_
_entity.id
_entity.type
_entity.pdbx_description
1 polymer ?
#
loop_
_entity_poly.entity_id
_entity_poly.type
_entity_poly.pdbx_seq_one_letter_code
_entity_poly.pdbx_strand_id
1 'polypeptide(L)'
;EENFAFYFVNGTAPEHKRYGVTPKGRGYRWNEFDPRFDLAQHGNEVNRFGWVVEIDPYDPQATPVKRTALGRFAHEGAQLSLTADGRVVLYSADDARFEYIYKFVSRDRYDARNRAANRELLDHGILFVAHFKDDGSGEWRELTYGKGALTPARGFRDQADVLIRTRSAADAVGATPMDR
;
A
#
# COMPACT_ATOMS: atom_id res chain seq x y z
N GLU A 1 4.45 5.58 -4.58
CA GLU A 1 3.74 5.85 -5.84
C GLU A 1 2.33 6.30 -5.47
N GLU A 2 1.87 7.46 -5.96
CA GLU A 2 0.63 8.08 -5.49
C GLU A 2 -0.51 7.92 -6.52
N ASN A 3 -0.65 8.85 -7.46
CA ASN A 3 -1.74 8.92 -8.43
C ASN A 3 -1.63 7.92 -9.61
N PHE A 4 -1.19 6.69 -9.35
CA PHE A 4 -0.90 5.69 -10.40
C PHE A 4 -2.15 5.28 -11.21
N ALA A 5 -3.34 5.29 -10.61
CA ALA A 5 -4.57 4.87 -11.28
C ALA A 5 -4.96 5.80 -12.45
N PHE A 6 -4.43 7.03 -12.47
CA PHE A 6 -4.75 8.02 -13.50
C PHE A 6 -4.23 7.66 -14.89
N TYR A 7 -3.19 6.81 -14.93
CA TYR A 7 -2.53 6.37 -16.15
C TYR A 7 -3.20 5.15 -16.81
N PHE A 8 -4.14 4.49 -16.12
CA PHE A 8 -4.82 3.29 -16.60
C PHE A 8 -6.25 3.57 -17.07
N VAL A 9 -6.73 2.76 -18.01
CA VAL A 9 -8.10 2.81 -18.54
C VAL A 9 -8.75 1.43 -18.59
N ASN A 10 -10.04 1.38 -18.92
CA ASN A 10 -10.81 0.16 -19.19
C ASN A 10 -10.80 -0.91 -18.07
N GLY A 11 -10.62 -0.49 -16.82
CA GLY A 11 -10.69 -1.40 -15.67
C GLY A 11 -12.11 -1.89 -15.38
N THR A 12 -12.30 -3.21 -15.30
CA THR A 12 -13.62 -3.82 -15.05
C THR A 12 -13.76 -4.51 -13.69
N ALA A 13 -12.66 -4.91 -13.04
CA ALA A 13 -12.71 -5.52 -11.72
C ALA A 13 -13.18 -4.50 -10.66
N PRO A 14 -13.91 -4.94 -9.61
CA PRO A 14 -14.34 -4.05 -8.52
C PRO A 14 -13.18 -3.26 -7.89
N GLU A 15 -12.02 -3.91 -7.73
CA GLU A 15 -10.81 -3.29 -7.21
C GLU A 15 -10.29 -2.16 -8.12
N HIS A 16 -10.40 -2.27 -9.44
CA HIS A 16 -9.99 -1.17 -10.32
C HIS A 16 -10.77 0.12 -10.01
N LYS A 17 -12.07 -0.02 -9.75
CA LYS A 17 -12.92 1.12 -9.33
C LYS A 17 -12.58 1.60 -7.92
N ARG A 18 -12.34 0.70 -6.96
CA ARG A 18 -11.96 1.04 -5.57
C ARG A 18 -10.67 1.86 -5.51
N TYR A 19 -9.76 1.62 -6.46
CA TYR A 19 -8.49 2.34 -6.62
C TYR A 19 -8.56 3.54 -7.58
N GLY A 20 -9.76 3.93 -8.05
CA GLY A 20 -9.95 5.16 -8.81
C GLY A 20 -9.66 5.09 -10.30
N VAL A 21 -9.51 3.89 -10.89
CA VAL A 21 -9.43 3.74 -12.35
C VAL A 21 -10.78 4.13 -12.96
N THR A 22 -10.72 4.90 -14.05
CA THR A 22 -11.92 5.31 -14.80
C THR A 22 -11.79 4.90 -16.27
N PRO A 23 -12.91 4.76 -17.01
CA PRO A 23 -12.84 4.36 -18.42
C PRO A 23 -12.00 5.28 -19.32
N LYS A 24 -11.87 6.57 -18.97
CA LYS A 24 -11.12 7.57 -19.73
C LYS A 24 -9.78 7.97 -19.09
N GLY A 25 -9.41 7.38 -17.95
CA GLY A 25 -8.24 7.80 -17.17
C GLY A 25 -8.32 9.28 -16.76
N ARG A 26 -7.18 9.97 -16.75
CA ARG A 26 -7.08 11.43 -16.56
C ARG A 26 -6.48 12.17 -17.76
N GLY A 27 -6.66 11.64 -18.97
CA GLY A 27 -6.23 12.31 -20.21
C GLY A 27 -4.78 12.04 -20.65
N TYR A 28 -4.03 11.18 -19.96
CA TYR A 28 -2.66 10.79 -20.35
C TYR A 28 -2.61 9.97 -21.65
N ARG A 29 -3.66 9.16 -21.93
CA ARG A 29 -3.82 8.39 -23.18
C ARG A 29 -2.66 7.47 -23.55
N TRP A 30 -1.87 7.03 -22.56
CA TRP A 30 -0.72 6.14 -22.81
C TRP A 30 -1.14 4.80 -23.40
N ASN A 31 -2.34 4.32 -23.07
CA ASN A 31 -2.93 3.10 -23.61
C ASN A 31 -3.05 3.08 -25.16
N GLU A 32 -3.03 4.25 -25.82
CA GLU A 32 -3.08 4.33 -27.28
C GLU A 32 -1.73 3.97 -27.94
N PHE A 33 -0.64 3.95 -27.16
CA PHE A 33 0.72 3.75 -27.65
C PHE A 33 1.49 2.66 -26.88
N ASP A 34 1.10 2.37 -25.64
CA ASP A 34 1.63 1.27 -24.82
C ASP A 34 0.44 0.47 -24.23
N PRO A 35 0.18 -0.75 -24.74
CA PRO A 35 -0.99 -1.55 -24.34
C PRO A 35 -0.96 -1.91 -22.85
N ARG A 36 0.20 -1.84 -22.19
CA ARG A 36 0.35 -2.09 -20.75
C ARG A 36 -0.58 -1.25 -19.89
N PHE A 37 -0.98 -0.06 -20.36
CA PHE A 37 -1.89 0.84 -19.64
C PHE A 37 -3.39 0.62 -19.95
N ASP A 38 -3.72 -0.33 -20.82
CA ASP A 38 -5.08 -0.77 -21.09
C ASP A 38 -5.43 -2.01 -20.26
N LEU A 39 -6.29 -1.87 -19.25
CA LEU A 39 -6.66 -2.99 -18.37
C LEU A 39 -7.59 -4.01 -19.03
N ALA A 40 -8.14 -3.72 -20.21
CA ALA A 40 -8.80 -4.76 -21.00
C ALA A 40 -7.78 -5.75 -21.60
N GLN A 41 -6.53 -5.33 -21.79
CA GLN A 41 -5.43 -6.15 -22.31
C GLN A 41 -4.54 -6.69 -21.18
N HIS A 42 -4.20 -5.84 -20.21
CA HIS A 42 -3.30 -6.15 -19.10
C HIS A 42 -3.97 -5.89 -17.75
N GLY A 43 -5.04 -6.62 -17.44
CA GLY A 43 -5.88 -6.38 -16.26
C GLY A 43 -5.14 -6.39 -14.92
N ASN A 44 -4.03 -7.12 -14.79
CA ASN A 44 -3.25 -7.16 -13.55
C ASN A 44 -2.18 -6.07 -13.45
N GLU A 45 -1.92 -5.30 -14.50
CA GLU A 45 -0.78 -4.38 -14.52
C GLU A 45 -0.91 -3.28 -13.48
N VAL A 46 -2.13 -2.78 -13.26
CA VAL A 46 -2.41 -1.77 -12.22
C VAL A 46 -2.02 -2.26 -10.81
N ASN A 47 -2.02 -3.58 -10.56
CA ASN A 47 -1.62 -4.15 -9.27
C ASN A 47 -0.10 -4.07 -9.03
N ARG A 48 0.69 -3.82 -10.09
CA ARG A 48 2.14 -3.62 -9.99
C ARG A 48 2.52 -2.17 -9.65
N PHE A 49 1.55 -1.28 -9.46
CA PHE A 49 1.74 0.13 -9.06
C PHE A 49 0.97 0.47 -7.79
N GLY A 50 1.32 1.58 -7.15
CA GLY A 50 0.77 2.02 -5.87
C GLY A 50 1.57 1.51 -4.68
N TRP A 51 2.88 1.35 -4.85
CA TRP A 51 3.78 0.84 -3.81
C TRP A 51 4.77 1.92 -3.37
N VAL A 52 5.28 1.79 -2.14
CA VAL A 52 6.54 2.44 -1.75
C VAL A 52 7.69 1.71 -2.45
N VAL A 53 8.60 2.48 -3.05
CA VAL A 53 9.76 1.96 -3.77
C VAL A 53 11.02 2.42 -3.05
N GLU A 54 11.84 1.46 -2.61
CA GLU A 54 13.13 1.74 -1.98
C GLU A 54 14.22 1.83 -3.05
N ILE A 55 15.06 2.86 -2.95
CA ILE A 55 16.15 3.16 -3.88
C ILE A 55 17.44 3.25 -3.07
N ASP A 56 18.52 2.63 -3.56
CA ASP A 56 19.86 2.83 -3.00
C ASP A 56 20.57 3.99 -3.74
N PRO A 57 20.69 5.18 -3.14
CA PRO A 57 21.37 6.30 -3.81
C PRO A 57 22.90 6.14 -3.84
N TYR A 58 23.47 5.17 -3.11
CA TYR A 58 24.91 4.93 -3.06
C TYR A 58 25.39 3.88 -4.07
N ASP A 59 24.46 3.13 -4.67
CA ASP A 59 24.76 2.13 -5.69
C ASP A 59 23.94 2.43 -6.96
N PRO A 60 24.54 3.05 -7.99
CA PRO A 60 23.83 3.39 -9.22
C PRO A 60 23.45 2.16 -10.06
N GLN A 61 23.94 0.96 -9.72
CA GLN A 61 23.55 -0.30 -10.38
C GLN A 61 22.47 -1.05 -9.60
N ALA A 62 22.15 -0.60 -8.37
CA ALA A 62 21.09 -1.22 -7.59
C ALA A 62 19.74 -1.03 -8.27
N THR A 63 18.99 -2.13 -8.38
CA THR A 63 17.62 -2.09 -8.89
C THR A 63 16.68 -1.66 -7.75
N PRO A 64 15.87 -0.60 -7.93
CA PRO A 64 14.87 -0.21 -6.95
C PRO A 64 13.87 -1.33 -6.65
N VAL A 65 13.42 -1.41 -5.40
CA VAL A 65 12.55 -2.51 -4.92
C VAL A 65 11.21 -1.97 -4.47
N LYS A 66 10.11 -2.53 -5.00
CA LYS A 66 8.75 -2.25 -4.51
C LYS A 66 8.51 -3.03 -3.22
N ARG A 67 8.32 -2.34 -2.10
CA ARG A 67 8.19 -2.93 -0.77
C ARG A 67 6.73 -3.26 -0.45
N THR A 68 6.31 -4.45 -0.87
CA THR A 68 4.88 -4.82 -0.85
C THR A 68 4.28 -5.00 0.55
N ALA A 69 5.10 -5.29 1.57
CA ALA A 69 4.61 -5.40 2.95
C ALA A 69 4.07 -4.07 3.52
N LEU A 70 4.37 -2.94 2.87
CA LEU A 70 3.85 -1.61 3.20
C LEU A 70 2.42 -1.36 2.67
N GLY A 71 1.83 -2.34 1.96
CA GLY A 71 0.50 -2.23 1.37
C GLY A 71 0.49 -1.46 0.05
N ARG A 72 -0.65 -1.53 -0.65
CA ARG A 72 -0.85 -0.87 -1.94
C ARG A 72 -1.95 0.18 -1.88
N PHE A 73 -1.61 1.43 -2.13
CA PHE A 73 -2.52 2.59 -2.18
C PHE A 73 -1.83 3.83 -2.77
N ALA A 74 -2.50 4.99 -2.79
CA ALA A 74 -1.94 6.24 -3.31
C ALA A 74 -1.04 6.88 -2.24
N HIS A 75 0.17 6.33 -2.06
CA HIS A 75 1.11 6.79 -1.03
C HIS A 75 1.56 8.22 -1.28
N GLU A 76 1.24 9.13 -0.37
CA GLU A 76 1.73 10.53 -0.41
C GLU A 76 3.15 10.66 0.16
N GLY A 77 3.39 10.02 1.31
CA GLY A 77 4.67 10.07 2.02
C GLY A 77 5.01 8.76 2.72
N ALA A 78 6.23 8.70 3.25
CA ALA A 78 6.77 7.56 4.01
C ALA A 78 7.59 8.08 5.20
N GLN A 79 6.90 8.38 6.30
CA GLN A 79 7.52 8.95 7.50
C GLN A 79 8.08 7.82 8.38
N LEU A 80 9.40 7.81 8.55
CA LEU A 80 10.09 6.81 9.36
C LEU A 80 10.15 7.20 10.85
N SER A 81 10.14 6.18 11.70
CA SER A 81 10.42 6.27 13.12
C SER A 81 10.96 4.91 13.62
N LEU A 82 11.30 4.84 14.91
CA LEU A 82 11.69 3.61 15.57
C LEU A 82 10.77 3.36 16.76
N THR A 83 10.42 2.10 17.00
CA THR A 83 9.85 1.69 18.29
C THR A 83 10.90 1.81 19.40
N ALA A 84 10.47 1.79 20.66
CA ALA A 84 11.39 1.79 21.81
C ALA A 84 12.37 0.60 21.80
N ASP A 85 11.98 -0.53 21.21
CA ASP A 85 12.83 -1.70 21.04
C ASP A 85 13.61 -1.73 19.72
N GLY A 86 13.59 -0.65 18.93
CA GLY A 86 14.44 -0.45 17.76
C GLY A 86 13.93 -1.05 16.45
N ARG A 87 12.66 -1.43 16.34
CA ARG A 87 12.03 -1.84 15.07
C ARG A 87 11.63 -0.63 14.25
N VAL A 88 11.71 -0.74 12.94
CA VAL A 88 11.35 0.32 12.00
C VAL A 88 9.84 0.49 11.99
N VAL A 89 9.40 1.75 12.08
CA VAL A 89 8.02 2.14 11.86
C VAL A 89 7.97 3.04 10.64
N LEU A 90 7.00 2.79 9.75
CA LEU A 90 6.74 3.67 8.60
C LEU A 90 5.27 4.08 8.63
N TYR A 91 5.02 5.38 8.74
CA TYR A 91 3.69 5.97 8.59
C TYR A 91 3.51 6.46 7.16
N SER A 92 2.34 6.18 6.57
CA SER A 92 2.00 6.60 5.22
C SER A 92 0.50 6.89 5.14
N ALA A 93 0.13 7.92 4.41
CA ALA A 93 -1.27 8.26 4.14
C ALA A 93 -1.60 7.95 2.69
N ASP A 94 -2.88 7.67 2.46
CA ASP A 94 -3.46 7.45 1.14
C ASP A 94 -4.16 8.73 0.68
N ASP A 95 -3.53 9.51 -0.21
CA ASP A 95 -4.10 10.79 -0.69
C ASP A 95 -5.21 10.54 -1.71
N ALA A 96 -6.36 10.13 -1.18
CA ALA A 96 -7.64 10.24 -1.84
C ALA A 96 -8.74 10.46 -0.79
N ARG A 97 -9.85 11.06 -1.23
CA ARG A 97 -10.95 11.40 -0.33
C ARG A 97 -11.51 10.14 0.31
N PHE A 98 -11.69 10.19 1.63
CA PHE A 98 -12.26 9.11 2.43
C PHE A 98 -11.42 7.81 2.43
N GLU A 99 -10.11 7.94 2.22
CA GLU A 99 -9.16 6.85 2.47
C GLU A 99 -8.47 7.01 3.83
N TYR A 100 -7.34 6.35 4.05
CA TYR A 100 -6.88 6.00 5.39
C TYR A 100 -5.41 6.35 5.66
N ILE A 101 -5.08 6.40 6.96
CA ILE A 101 -3.71 6.50 7.47
C ILE A 101 -3.24 5.11 7.88
N TYR A 102 -2.03 4.76 7.44
CA TYR A 102 -1.41 3.46 7.66
C TYR A 102 -0.12 3.57 8.47
N LYS A 103 0.20 2.47 9.15
CA LYS A 103 1.43 2.28 9.90
C LYS A 103 1.97 0.88 9.63
N PHE A 104 3.20 0.77 9.17
CA PHE A 104 3.93 -0.48 9.16
C PHE A 104 4.89 -0.55 10.34
N VAL A 105 5.07 -1.74 10.91
CA VAL A 105 6.10 -2.03 11.91
C VAL A 105 6.89 -3.26 11.48
N SER A 106 8.22 -3.12 11.32
CA SER A 106 9.07 -4.24 10.92
C SER A 106 9.09 -5.35 11.98
N ARG A 107 9.37 -6.58 11.54
CA ARG A 107 9.63 -7.73 12.42
C ARG A 107 10.95 -7.53 13.15
N ASP A 108 11.98 -7.18 12.39
CA ASP A 108 13.36 -7.12 12.88
C ASP A 108 13.77 -5.69 13.24
N ARG A 109 14.86 -5.58 14.01
CA ARG A 109 15.39 -4.30 14.51
C ARG A 109 16.33 -3.67 13.48
N TYR A 110 16.35 -2.34 13.47
CA TYR A 110 17.32 -1.57 12.71
C TYR A 110 18.72 -1.70 13.32
N ASP A 111 19.71 -2.02 12.50
CA ASP A 111 21.13 -2.00 12.88
C ASP A 111 21.82 -0.74 12.35
N ALA A 112 22.07 0.22 13.24
CA ALA A 112 22.75 1.47 12.90
C ALA A 112 24.22 1.31 12.49
N ARG A 113 24.84 0.15 12.76
CA ARG A 113 26.25 -0.13 12.47
C ARG A 113 26.43 -1.01 11.24
N ASN A 114 25.36 -1.67 10.78
CA ASN A 114 25.41 -2.56 9.64
C ASN A 114 24.26 -2.29 8.66
N ARG A 115 24.51 -1.37 7.72
CA ARG A 115 23.55 -1.04 6.65
C ARG A 115 23.09 -2.28 5.86
N ALA A 116 23.99 -3.22 5.58
CA ALA A 116 23.67 -4.39 4.77
C ALA A 116 22.66 -5.32 5.49
N ALA A 117 22.69 -5.37 6.83
CA ALA A 117 21.72 -6.13 7.62
C ALA A 117 20.29 -5.56 7.53
N ASN A 118 20.12 -4.32 7.07
CA ASN A 118 18.82 -3.64 7.02
C ASN A 118 18.06 -3.83 5.70
N ARG A 119 18.65 -4.53 4.71
CA ARG A 119 18.14 -4.60 3.33
C ARG A 119 16.74 -5.20 3.17
N GLU A 120 16.29 -6.01 4.13
CA GLU A 120 15.00 -6.72 4.07
C GLU A 120 14.03 -6.27 5.18
N LEU A 121 14.36 -5.21 5.94
CA LEU A 121 13.52 -4.76 7.06
C LEU A 121 12.10 -4.38 6.64
N LEU A 122 11.93 -3.88 5.42
CA LEU A 122 10.65 -3.46 4.87
C LEU A 122 9.88 -4.59 4.16
N ASP A 123 10.42 -5.81 4.11
CA ASP A 123 9.74 -6.99 3.55
C ASP A 123 9.05 -7.82 4.64
N HIS A 124 9.42 -7.60 5.90
CA HIS A 124 8.92 -8.40 7.03
C HIS A 124 8.40 -7.49 8.14
N GLY A 125 7.11 -7.59 8.42
CA GLY A 125 6.47 -6.82 9.47
C GLY A 125 4.96 -6.95 9.44
N ILE A 126 4.31 -6.02 10.11
CA ILE A 126 2.85 -5.96 10.22
C ILE A 126 2.39 -4.58 9.75
N LEU A 127 1.43 -4.57 8.83
CA LEU A 127 0.74 -3.38 8.39
C LEU A 127 -0.51 -3.15 9.25
N PHE A 128 -0.75 -1.90 9.60
CA PHE A 128 -1.89 -1.45 10.37
C PHE A 128 -2.56 -0.26 9.68
N VAL A 129 -3.84 -0.06 9.99
CA VAL A 129 -4.62 1.11 9.60
C VAL A 129 -5.21 1.81 10.83
N ALA A 130 -5.33 3.12 10.77
CA ALA A 130 -5.85 3.92 11.87
C ALA A 130 -7.39 3.79 12.01
N HIS A 131 -7.84 3.74 13.26
CA HIS A 131 -9.23 3.97 13.64
C HIS A 131 -9.27 5.01 14.76
N PHE A 132 -9.88 6.16 14.49
CA PHE A 132 -10.09 7.25 15.44
C PHE A 132 -11.49 7.17 16.05
N LYS A 133 -11.57 7.41 17.37
CA LYS A 133 -12.80 7.37 18.17
C LYS A 133 -13.26 8.79 18.48
N ASP A 134 -14.56 8.94 18.75
CA ASP A 134 -15.19 10.24 19.03
C ASP A 134 -14.65 10.92 20.31
N ASP A 135 -14.02 10.16 21.22
CA ASP A 135 -13.40 10.65 22.44
C ASP A 135 -11.99 11.24 22.22
N GLY A 136 -11.53 11.33 20.97
CA GLY A 136 -10.22 11.84 20.59
C GLY A 136 -9.08 10.82 20.73
N SER A 137 -9.36 9.60 21.18
CA SER A 137 -8.40 8.49 21.16
C SER A 137 -8.39 7.78 19.80
N GLY A 138 -7.38 6.93 19.58
CA GLY A 138 -7.28 6.14 18.36
C GLY A 138 -6.57 4.82 18.61
N GLU A 139 -6.74 3.90 17.68
CA GLU A 139 -6.12 2.58 17.69
C GLU A 139 -5.61 2.19 16.31
N TRP A 140 -4.62 1.30 16.30
CA TRP A 140 -4.08 0.70 15.08
C TRP A 140 -4.70 -0.67 14.88
N ARG A 141 -5.41 -0.88 13.77
CA ARG A 141 -6.02 -2.15 13.40
C ARG A 141 -5.13 -2.92 12.45
N GLU A 142 -4.82 -4.16 12.83
CA GLU A 142 -3.89 -5.02 12.10
C GLU A 142 -4.49 -5.54 10.79
N LEU A 143 -3.72 -5.46 9.70
CA LEU A 143 -4.07 -5.96 8.36
C LEU A 143 -3.38 -7.29 8.06
N THR A 144 -3.72 -8.31 8.84
CA THR A 144 -3.17 -9.67 8.70
C THR A 144 -4.27 -10.66 8.31
N TYR A 145 -4.03 -11.38 7.23
CA TYR A 145 -4.88 -12.47 6.78
C TYR A 145 -5.07 -13.53 7.88
N GLY A 146 -6.30 -14.04 8.00
CA GLY A 146 -6.72 -14.95 9.06
C GLY A 146 -7.13 -14.27 10.37
N LYS A 147 -6.95 -12.94 10.49
CA LYS A 147 -7.40 -12.18 11.67
C LYS A 147 -8.64 -11.36 11.39
N GLY A 148 -9.57 -11.35 12.34
CA GLY A 148 -10.78 -10.52 12.30
C GLY A 148 -11.58 -10.70 11.01
N ALA A 149 -11.78 -9.62 10.27
CA ALA A 149 -12.53 -9.63 9.01
C ALA A 149 -11.72 -10.11 7.79
N LEU A 150 -10.41 -10.32 7.91
CA LEU A 150 -9.53 -10.63 6.77
C LEU A 150 -9.41 -12.13 6.54
N THR A 151 -10.51 -12.78 6.17
CA THR A 151 -10.60 -14.25 6.05
C THR A 151 -11.16 -14.67 4.69
N PRO A 152 -11.04 -15.96 4.30
CA PRO A 152 -11.69 -16.51 3.11
C PRO A 152 -13.20 -16.26 3.06
N ALA A 153 -13.88 -16.36 4.20
CA ALA A 153 -15.33 -16.13 4.30
C ALA A 153 -15.73 -14.67 3.96
N ARG A 154 -14.77 -13.74 4.01
CA ARG A 154 -14.94 -12.33 3.65
C ARG A 154 -14.25 -11.98 2.33
N GLY A 155 -13.85 -12.99 1.55
CA GLY A 155 -13.30 -12.83 0.21
C GLY A 155 -11.83 -12.43 0.14
N PHE A 156 -11.04 -12.62 1.21
CA PHE A 156 -9.58 -12.50 1.16
C PHE A 156 -8.97 -13.88 0.97
N ARG A 157 -8.02 -14.03 0.05
CA ARG A 157 -7.42 -15.34 -0.27
C ARG A 157 -6.22 -15.67 0.61
N ASP A 158 -5.33 -14.71 0.79
CA ASP A 158 -4.07 -14.82 1.53
C ASP A 158 -3.55 -13.41 1.90
N GLN A 159 -2.35 -13.33 2.47
CA GLN A 159 -1.73 -12.04 2.84
C GLN A 159 -1.38 -11.18 1.62
N ALA A 160 -1.04 -11.78 0.48
CA ALA A 160 -0.73 -11.01 -0.73
C ALA A 160 -1.99 -10.31 -1.25
N ASP A 161 -3.14 -10.98 -1.20
CA ASP A 161 -4.44 -10.40 -1.54
C ASP A 161 -4.81 -9.23 -0.62
N VAL A 162 -4.53 -9.34 0.69
CA VAL A 162 -4.69 -8.24 1.66
C VAL A 162 -3.81 -7.04 1.29
N LEU A 163 -2.55 -7.27 0.91
CA LEU A 163 -1.61 -6.20 0.56
C LEU A 163 -1.89 -5.59 -0.82
N ILE A 164 -2.41 -6.36 -1.79
CA ILE A 164 -2.81 -5.82 -3.11
C ILE A 164 -4.11 -5.01 -2.99
N ARG A 165 -5.03 -5.45 -2.13
CA ARG A 165 -6.35 -4.84 -1.87
C ARG A 165 -6.39 -4.15 -0.51
N THR A 166 -5.31 -3.45 -0.13
CA THR A 166 -5.15 -2.83 1.20
C THR A 166 -6.31 -1.91 1.55
N ARG A 167 -6.84 -1.14 0.59
CA ARG A 167 -8.03 -0.30 0.79
C ARG A 167 -9.25 -1.11 1.22
N SER A 168 -9.56 -2.19 0.49
CA SER A 168 -10.67 -3.10 0.83
C SER A 168 -10.44 -3.83 2.16
N ALA A 169 -9.19 -4.14 2.52
CA ALA A 169 -8.84 -4.70 3.82
C ALA A 169 -9.08 -3.70 4.96
N ALA A 170 -8.69 -2.43 4.76
CA ALA A 170 -8.94 -1.34 5.69
C ALA A 170 -10.44 -1.09 5.90
N ASP A 171 -11.23 -1.09 4.80
CA ASP A 171 -12.71 -1.04 4.87
C ASP A 171 -13.24 -2.16 5.77
N ALA A 172 -12.78 -3.40 5.54
CA ALA A 172 -13.28 -4.59 6.24
C ALA A 172 -12.97 -4.57 7.74
N VAL A 173 -11.87 -3.95 8.16
CA VAL A 173 -11.53 -3.78 9.58
C VAL A 173 -12.06 -2.47 10.16
N GLY A 174 -12.83 -1.68 9.41
CA GLY A 174 -13.49 -0.46 9.90
C GLY A 174 -12.53 0.70 10.21
N ALA A 175 -11.54 0.91 9.35
CA ALA A 175 -10.70 2.11 9.39
C ALA A 175 -11.54 3.40 9.33
N THR A 176 -11.01 4.49 9.89
CA THR A 176 -11.70 5.79 9.86
C THR A 176 -11.37 6.55 8.57
N PRO A 177 -12.37 6.87 7.72
CA PRO A 177 -12.14 7.66 6.52
C PRO A 177 -11.61 9.06 6.84
N MET A 178 -10.63 9.53 6.09
CA MET A 178 -9.95 10.81 6.27
C MET A 178 -10.24 11.79 5.13
N ASP A 179 -10.05 13.08 5.40
CA ASP A 179 -10.32 14.18 4.45
C ASP A 179 -9.16 14.41 3.47
N ARG A 180 -8.64 13.31 2.89
CA ARG A 180 -7.35 13.19 2.17
C ARG A 180 -6.18 13.12 3.15
#